data_AF-A0A9W6FW68-F1
#
_entry.id   AF-A0A9W6FW68-F1
#
_cell.length_a   1.000
_cell.length_b   1.000
_cell.length_c   1.000
_cell.angle_alpha   90.00
_cell.angle_beta   90.00
_cell.angle_gamma   90.00
#
_symmetry.space_group_name_H-M   'P 1'
#
loop_
_entity.id
_entity.type
_entity.pdbx_description
1 polymer ?
#
loop_
_entity_poly.entity_id
_entity_poly.type
_entity_poly.pdbx_seq_one_letter_code
_entity_poly.pdbx_strand_id
1 'polypeptide(L)'
;MDWNLVMMVVYGVLVGVGASFTGLGGGFLMVPYLLFLGYSAQKSVGTSFLAILVISVSALVAHNKLANVDYKAGILLGIGGIIGAQVGARLVEHISTASFKKIFSAILVALAAYLFFKK
;
A
#
# COMPACT_ATOMS: atom_id res chain seq x y z
N MET A 1 -5.88 -15.11 -23.46
CA MET A 1 -5.80 -14.29 -22.22
C MET A 1 -4.70 -14.88 -21.38
N ASP A 2 -3.62 -14.14 -21.16
CA ASP A 2 -2.45 -14.65 -20.46
C ASP A 2 -2.83 -15.03 -19.02
N TRP A 3 -2.48 -16.24 -18.59
CA TRP A 3 -2.82 -16.77 -17.26
C TRP A 3 -2.43 -15.82 -16.11
N ASN A 4 -1.34 -15.06 -16.31
CA ASN A 4 -0.85 -14.06 -15.37
C ASN A 4 -1.83 -12.89 -15.16
N LEU A 5 -2.56 -12.46 -16.19
CA LEU A 5 -3.54 -11.37 -16.08
C LEU A 5 -4.72 -11.77 -15.20
N VAL A 6 -5.20 -13.01 -15.36
CA VAL A 6 -6.30 -13.54 -14.53
C VAL A 6 -5.88 -13.57 -13.06
N MET A 7 -4.67 -14.05 -12.77
CA MET A 7 -4.12 -14.08 -11.40
C MET A 7 -3.97 -12.68 -10.80
N MET A 8 -3.50 -11.71 -11.57
CA MET A 8 -3.38 -10.32 -11.13
C MET A 8 -4.74 -9.69 -10.79
N VAL A 9 -5.76 -9.96 -11.60
CA VAL A 9 -7.12 -9.46 -11.35
C VAL A 9 -7.70 -10.07 -10.07
N VAL A 10 -7.61 -11.39 -9.91
CA VAL A 10 -8.08 -12.08 -8.70
C VAL A 10 -7.36 -11.55 -7.47
N TYR A 11 -6.04 -11.42 -7.52
CA TYR A 11 -5.26 -10.87 -6.41
C TYR A 11 -5.65 -9.42 -6.10
N GLY A 12 -5.82 -8.58 -7.13
CA GLY A 12 -6.27 -7.20 -6.97
C GLY A 12 -7.63 -7.09 -6.27
N VAL A 13 -8.58 -7.97 -6.61
CA VAL A 13 -9.89 -8.04 -5.94
C VAL A 13 -9.74 -8.43 -4.47
N LEU A 14 -8.97 -9.48 -4.16
CA LEU A 14 -8.73 -9.93 -2.79
C LEU A 14 -8.06 -8.85 -1.94
N VAL A 15 -7.04 -8.19 -2.49
CA VAL A 15 -6.35 -7.08 -1.83
C VAL A 15 -7.28 -5.92 -1.64
N GLY A 16 -8.09 -5.55 -2.62
CA GLY A 16 -9.06 -4.47 -2.52
C GLY A 16 -10.04 -4.70 -1.37
N VAL A 17 -10.64 -5.90 -1.31
CA VAL A 17 -11.57 -6.28 -0.26
C VAL A 17 -10.88 -6.25 1.12
N GLY A 18 -9.71 -6.88 1.27
CA GLY A 18 -8.96 -6.88 2.54
C GLY A 18 -8.48 -5.49 2.97
N ALA A 19 -8.07 -4.66 2.02
CA ALA A 19 -7.65 -3.29 2.27
C ALA A 19 -8.82 -2.39 2.70
N SER A 20 -10.01 -2.60 2.17
CA SER A 20 -11.22 -1.86 2.58
C SER A 20 -11.60 -2.14 4.04
N PHE A 21 -11.42 -3.37 4.54
CA PHE A 21 -11.68 -3.68 5.95
C PHE A 21 -10.65 -3.07 6.90
N THR A 22 -9.39 -3.03 6.48
CA THR A 22 -8.27 -2.59 7.34
C THR A 22 -8.01 -1.09 7.27
N GLY A 23 -8.46 -0.41 6.21
CA GLY A 23 -8.18 1.02 5.97
C GLY A 23 -6.72 1.33 5.62
N LEU A 24 -5.86 0.32 5.44
CA LEU A 24 -4.41 0.46 5.25
C LEU A 24 -3.99 0.73 3.79
N GLY A 25 -4.94 0.82 2.85
CA GLY A 25 -4.67 1.12 1.44
C GLY A 25 -4.12 -0.04 0.59
N GLY A 26 -3.83 -1.21 1.16
CA GLY A 26 -3.51 -2.45 0.42
C GLY A 26 -2.08 -2.55 -0.13
N GLY A 27 -1.26 -1.50 -0.03
CA GLY A 27 0.13 -1.49 -0.50
C GLY A 27 1.00 -2.57 0.14
N PHE A 28 0.76 -2.89 1.41
CA PHE A 28 1.48 -3.94 2.14
C PHE A 28 1.26 -5.35 1.57
N LEU A 29 0.17 -5.58 0.82
CA LEU A 29 -0.09 -6.84 0.10
C LEU A 29 0.35 -6.76 -1.36
N MET A 30 0.21 -5.58 -1.99
CA MET A 30 0.49 -5.43 -3.42
C MET A 30 1.99 -5.37 -3.73
N VAL A 31 2.77 -4.67 -2.91
CA VAL A 31 4.24 -4.58 -3.06
C VAL A 31 4.92 -5.94 -3.01
N PRO A 32 4.71 -6.80 -1.98
CA PRO A 32 5.39 -8.10 -1.93
C PRO A 32 4.95 -9.04 -3.05
N TYR A 33 3.69 -8.96 -3.50
CA TYR A 33 3.20 -9.74 -4.64
C TYR A 33 3.92 -9.37 -5.94
N LEU A 34 4.05 -8.08 -6.25
CA LEU A 34 4.78 -7.63 -7.45
C LEU A 34 6.27 -7.98 -7.38
N LEU A 35 6.86 -7.88 -6.19
CA LEU A 35 8.24 -8.32 -5.95
C LEU A 35 8.45 -9.84 -6.11
N PHE A 36 7.41 -10.63 -5.82
CA PHE A 36 7.39 -12.08 -6.02
C PHE A 36 7.29 -12.43 -7.51
N LEU A 37 6.53 -11.65 -8.29
CA LEU A 37 6.48 -11.75 -9.75
C LEU A 37 7.75 -11.26 -10.47
N GLY A 38 8.78 -10.83 -9.72
CA GLY A 38 10.07 -10.43 -10.28
C GLY A 38 10.17 -8.98 -10.73
N TYR A 39 9.17 -8.14 -10.43
CA TYR A 39 9.26 -6.71 -10.69
C TYR A 39 10.28 -6.04 -9.76
N SER A 40 10.90 -4.94 -10.23
CA SER A 40 11.80 -4.13 -9.41
C SER A 40 11.04 -3.44 -8.26
N ALA A 41 11.77 -3.02 -7.23
CA ALA A 41 11.19 -2.27 -6.11
C ALA A 41 10.48 -1.00 -6.58
N GLN A 42 11.08 -0.25 -7.50
CA GLN A 42 10.53 0.99 -8.06
C GLN A 42 9.19 0.74 -8.76
N LYS A 43 9.11 -0.28 -9.63
CA LYS A 43 7.86 -0.64 -10.32
C LYS A 43 6.81 -1.10 -9.32
N SER A 44 7.20 -1.94 -8.36
CA SER A 44 6.27 -2.49 -7.36
C SER A 44 5.65 -1.39 -6.49
N VAL A 45 6.47 -0.45 -6.01
CA VAL A 45 6.00 0.71 -5.22
C VAL A 45 5.10 1.59 -6.07
N GLY A 46 5.52 1.99 -7.28
CA GLY A 46 4.74 2.86 -8.16
C GLY A 46 3.38 2.26 -8.54
N THR A 47 3.34 0.99 -8.95
CA THR A 47 2.08 0.30 -9.28
C THR A 47 1.17 0.16 -8.07
N SER A 48 1.73 -0.16 -6.89
CA SER A 48 0.92 -0.22 -5.66
C SER A 48 0.31 1.13 -5.28
N PHE A 49 1.00 2.24 -5.56
CA PHE A 49 0.54 3.59 -5.26
C PHE A 49 -0.73 3.96 -6.04
N LEU A 50 -0.81 3.53 -7.30
CA LEU A 50 -2.03 3.67 -8.11
C LEU A 50 -3.21 2.91 -7.51
N ALA A 51 -2.97 1.67 -7.04
CA ALA A 51 -4.00 0.88 -6.39
C ALA A 51 -4.45 1.52 -5.06
N ILE A 52 -3.49 1.99 -4.24
CA ILE A 52 -3.77 2.70 -2.99
C ILE A 52 -4.64 3.93 -3.26
N LEU A 53 -4.37 4.70 -4.31
CA LEU A 53 -5.17 5.87 -4.68
C LEU A 53 -6.62 5.48 -4.94
N VAL A 54 -6.86 4.47 -5.78
CA VAL A 54 -8.22 4.00 -6.11
C VAL A 54 -8.95 3.50 -4.87
N ILE A 55 -8.28 2.70 -4.03
CA ILE A 55 -8.84 2.18 -2.78
C ILE A 55 -9.17 3.32 -1.81
N SER A 56 -8.27 4.29 -1.65
CA SER A 56 -8.41 5.42 -0.73
C SER A 56 -9.55 6.35 -1.15
N VAL A 57 -9.67 6.65 -2.45
CA VAL A 57 -10.78 7.47 -2.97
C VAL A 57 -12.11 6.76 -2.77
N SER A 58 -12.19 5.46 -3.07
CA SER A 58 -13.38 4.66 -2.84
C SER A 58 -13.78 4.63 -1.36
N ALA A 59 -12.80 4.41 -0.47
CA ALA A 59 -12.99 4.40 0.98
C ALA A 59 -13.46 5.77 1.50
N LEU A 60 -12.86 6.87 1.03
CA LEU A 60 -13.27 8.22 1.39
C LEU A 60 -14.72 8.50 1.00
N VAL A 61 -15.11 8.18 -0.24
CA VAL A 61 -16.49 8.36 -0.72
C VAL A 61 -17.47 7.54 0.11
N ALA A 62 -17.14 6.28 0.41
CA ALA A 62 -17.99 5.40 1.22
C ALA A 62 -18.16 5.95 2.65
N HIS A 63 -17.06 6.27 3.34
CA HIS A 63 -17.09 6.74 4.73
C HIS A 63 -17.63 8.16 4.87
N ASN A 64 -17.49 9.01 3.85
CA ASN A 64 -18.07 10.34 3.85
C ASN A 64 -19.60 10.29 3.89
N LYS A 65 -20.22 9.33 3.20
CA LYS A 65 -21.69 9.11 3.27
C LYS A 65 -22.16 8.73 4.68
N LEU A 66 -21.28 8.17 5.50
CA LEU A 66 -21.54 7.79 6.89
C LEU A 66 -21.15 8.88 7.90
N ALA A 67 -20.74 10.08 7.44
CA ALA A 67 -20.26 11.19 8.27
C ALA A 67 -19.08 10.85 9.21
N ASN A 68 -18.29 9.82 8.87
CA ASN A 68 -17.18 9.31 9.68
C ASN A 68 -15.81 9.88 9.27
N VAL A 69 -15.77 11.01 8.55
CA VAL A 69 -14.53 11.56 7.99
C VAL A 69 -14.07 12.78 8.78
N ASP A 70 -12.94 12.65 9.47
CA ASP A 70 -12.19 13.79 10.02
C ASP A 70 -11.30 14.40 8.93
N TYR A 71 -11.81 15.44 8.29
CA TYR A 71 -11.10 16.17 7.24
C TYR A 71 -9.84 16.89 7.74
N LYS A 72 -9.82 17.32 9.00
CA LYS A 72 -8.67 18.03 9.57
C LYS A 72 -7.50 17.06 9.74
N ALA A 73 -7.75 15.90 10.34
CA ALA A 73 -6.76 14.84 10.45
C ALA A 73 -6.33 14.36 9.05
N GLY A 74 -7.29 14.16 8.13
CA GLY A 74 -7.01 13.73 6.76
C GLY A 74 -6.09 14.67 5.99
N ILE A 75 -6.30 15.99 6.07
CA ILE A 75 -5.45 16.98 5.39
C ILE A 75 -4.05 17.02 6.01
N LEU A 76 -3.94 17.02 7.35
CA LEU A 76 -2.64 17.02 8.03
C LEU A 76 -1.80 15.78 7.68
N LEU A 77 -2.42 14.61 7.72
CA LEU A 77 -1.79 13.35 7.30
C LEU A 77 -1.47 13.36 5.80
N GLY A 78 -2.34 13.94 4.97
CA GLY A 78 -2.13 14.08 3.53
C GLY A 78 -0.90 14.92 3.20
N ILE A 79 -0.72 16.07 3.84
CA ILE A 79 0.47 16.93 3.64
C ILE A 79 1.74 16.18 4.05
N GLY A 80 1.75 15.55 5.23
CA GLY A 80 2.88 14.73 5.67
C GLY A 80 3.16 13.57 4.71
N GLY A 81 2.11 12.92 4.21
CA GLY A 81 2.19 11.83 3.24
C GLY A 81 2.77 12.28 1.90
N ILE A 82 2.39 13.45 1.38
CA ILE A 82 2.95 14.03 0.15
C ILE A 82 4.45 14.25 0.31
N ILE A 83 4.87 14.91 1.39
CA ILE A 83 6.29 15.18 1.64
C ILE A 83 7.06 13.86 1.77
N GLY A 84 6.55 12.93 2.57
CA GLY A 84 7.15 11.61 2.78
C GLY A 84 7.24 10.78 1.50
N ALA A 85 6.21 10.79 0.64
CA ALA A 85 6.20 10.06 -0.62
C ALA A 85 7.27 10.57 -1.58
N GLN A 86 7.46 11.89 -1.67
CA GLN A 86 8.50 12.49 -2.53
C GLN A 86 9.91 12.15 -2.06
N VAL A 87 10.14 12.16 -0.75
CA VAL A 87 11.43 11.77 -0.16
C VAL A 87 11.67 10.27 -0.35
N GLY A 88 10.66 9.45 -0.06
CA GLY A 88 10.73 8.00 -0.17
C GLY A 88 10.98 7.52 -1.60
N ALA A 89 10.33 8.13 -2.59
CA ALA A 89 10.53 7.81 -4.00
C ALA A 89 11.99 8.02 -4.43
N ARG A 90 12.59 9.16 -4.07
CA ARG A 90 14.01 9.44 -4.34
C ARG A 90 14.95 8.48 -3.62
N LEU A 91 14.63 8.13 -2.38
CA LEU A 91 15.48 7.22 -1.61
C LEU A 91 15.46 5.80 -2.19
N VAL A 92 14.31 5.34 -2.70
CA VAL A 92 14.17 3.98 -3.26
C VAL A 92 14.98 3.79 -4.55
N GLU A 93 15.26 4.87 -5.29
CA GLU A 93 16.14 4.83 -6.48
C GLU A 93 17.58 4.49 -6.13
N HIS A 94 18.02 4.82 -4.90
CA HIS A 94 19.38 4.60 -4.43
C HIS A 94 19.56 3.27 -3.67
N ILE A 95 18.49 2.49 -3.50
CA ILE A 95 18.48 1.25 -2.73
C ILE A 95 18.32 0.06 -3.68
N SER A 96 19.15 -0.98 -3.49
CA SER A 96 19.01 -2.23 -4.26
C SER A 96 17.68 -2.93 -3.94
N THR A 97 17.10 -3.62 -4.92
CA THR A 97 15.85 -4.36 -4.70
C THR A 97 15.98 -5.41 -3.57
N ALA A 98 17.17 -6.00 -3.38
CA ALA A 98 17.42 -6.93 -2.28
C ALA A 98 17.38 -6.25 -0.91
N SER A 99 18.02 -5.08 -0.78
CA SER A 99 17.96 -4.29 0.46
C SER A 99 16.55 -3.79 0.74
N PHE A 100 15.83 -3.33 -0.28
CA PHE A 100 14.42 -2.93 -0.16
C PHE A 100 13.57 -4.08 0.37
N LYS A 101 13.68 -5.28 -0.22
CA LYS A 101 12.97 -6.49 0.23
C LYS A 101 13.21 -6.78 1.70
N LYS A 102 14.46 -6.72 2.17
CA LYS A 102 14.82 -6.97 3.57
C LYS A 102 14.21 -5.93 4.51
N ILE A 103 14.40 -4.64 4.21
CA ILE A 103 13.90 -3.54 5.05
C ILE A 103 12.36 -3.57 5.10
N PHE A 104 11.72 -3.72 3.95
CA PHE A 104 10.27 -3.78 3.85
C PHE A 104 9.70 -4.97 4.62
N SER A 105 10.29 -6.17 4.47
CA SER A 105 9.89 -7.34 5.24
C SER A 105 10.07 -7.15 6.74
N ALA A 106 11.16 -6.54 7.19
CA ALA A 106 11.38 -6.27 8.61
C ALA A 106 10.33 -5.31 9.18
N ILE A 107 9.97 -4.26 8.44
CA ILE A 107 8.90 -3.32 8.82
C ILE A 107 7.56 -4.04 8.91
N LEU A 108 7.22 -4.91 7.95
CA LEU A 108 5.96 -5.67 7.98
C LEU A 108 5.89 -6.62 9.18
N VAL A 109 6.98 -7.33 9.49
CA VAL A 109 7.03 -8.22 10.66
C VAL A 109 6.90 -7.41 11.96
N ALA A 110 7.58 -6.27 12.06
CA ALA A 110 7.46 -5.38 13.21
C ALA A 110 6.04 -4.82 13.38
N LEU A 111 5.39 -4.43 12.27
CA LEU A 111 4.00 -3.96 12.28
C LEU A 111 3.05 -5.08 12.69
N ALA A 112 3.24 -6.30 12.16
CA ALA A 112 2.44 -7.46 12.52
C ALA A 112 2.58 -7.79 14.02
N ALA A 113 3.81 -7.79 14.54
CA ALA A 113 4.04 -7.98 15.97
C ALA A 113 3.38 -6.88 16.80
N TYR A 114 3.54 -5.61 16.41
CA TYR A 114 2.91 -4.48 17.10
C TYR A 114 1.39 -4.61 17.15
N LEU A 115 0.74 -4.91 16.02
CA LEU A 115 -0.71 -5.10 15.97
C LEU A 115 -1.18 -6.32 16.77
N PHE A 116 -0.37 -7.39 16.83
CA PHE A 116 -0.72 -8.60 17.55
C PHE A 116 -0.62 -8.43 19.07
N PHE A 117 0.37 -7.68 19.56
CA PHE A 117 0.56 -7.44 21.00
C PHE A 117 -0.20 -6.22 21.53
N LYS A 118 -0.66 -5.34 20.63
CA LYS A 118 -1.53 -4.22 21.01
C LYS A 118 -2.94 -4.74 21.30
N LYS A 119 -3.27 -4.81 22.59
CA LYS A 119 -4.62 -5.09 23.09
C LYS A 119 -5.64 -4.05 22.64
#